data_AF-A0A6P8TLJ5-F1
#
_entry.id   AF-A0A6P8TLJ5-F1
#
_cell.length_a   1.000
_cell.length_b   1.000
_cell.length_c   1.000
_cell.angle_alpha   90.00
_cell.angle_beta   90.00
_cell.angle_gamma   90.00
#
_symmetry.space_group_name_H-M   'P 1'
#
loop_
_entity.id
_entity.type
_entity.pdbx_description
1 polymer ?
#
loop_
_entity_poly.entity_id
_entity_poly.type
_entity_poly.pdbx_seq_one_letter_code
_entity_poly.pdbx_strand_id
1 'polypeptide(L)'
;MENTEEYSPLRITPTVRALSSALRGKREDVLDGSRENGDRVFPETEKLWFKESSAKNLRNRDFLSPTTMLNTLYADGQVPPAVMSRVLSLRGSGVLPVAGGEVTGEGLRVRVDRAAAFKAVLADAATEYLKPSGQRQGCVVLNCPALHPKPNTPTPDTLTLGQLRTVLLADHMGALLRRQGLAVSYCPTLPEDSDIITFLRALGIDWPTAPANWTNEEREEKIQEALENSPYKERETERGRRTSRGGGGGGGGGGGGGGGGGRKAEEGENEGGLRVNLKRVFQEEGLLGYDPSIGTCTVHRDSVSHLAQLDRATADCTVAMATVLHVTSCQDEFRQQQIAVLWRASGATHTQRHLVCGPVKTPGSHLTAAQYLQLRRGQMKEASEMKYGDQVEGQTWDDIIRVMTSATVRFELLSTVHTSPVTLDVQREGGVSTKGPRGGVFVMYNCARLHTLFDSYERGVEKVVPLAWSPDFLCSSLYFQLVDSIYKSKALT
;
A
#
# COMPACT_ATOMS: atom_id res chain seq x y z
N MET A 1 -4.03 3.25 -19.97
CA MET A 1 -2.81 2.64 -19.38
C MET A 1 -1.79 3.75 -19.25
N GLU A 2 -1.82 4.47 -18.14
CA GLU A 2 -0.79 5.47 -17.83
C GLU A 2 0.47 4.74 -17.39
N ASN A 3 1.61 5.14 -17.95
CA ASN A 3 2.93 4.74 -17.50
C ASN A 3 3.15 5.28 -16.08
N THR A 4 2.72 4.54 -15.07
CA THR A 4 3.19 4.72 -13.70
C THR A 4 4.64 4.27 -13.66
N GLU A 5 5.56 5.19 -13.87
CA GLU A 5 6.96 4.97 -13.51
C GLU A 5 7.04 4.59 -12.03
N GLU A 6 7.48 3.37 -11.78
CA GLU A 6 7.63 2.79 -10.45
C GLU A 6 8.80 3.45 -9.70
N TYR A 7 8.50 4.47 -8.91
CA TYR A 7 9.48 5.15 -8.07
C TYR A 7 9.69 4.42 -6.74
N SER A 8 10.52 3.37 -6.75
CA SER A 8 11.12 2.83 -5.52
C SER A 8 12.43 3.57 -5.20
N PRO A 9 12.69 3.97 -3.94
CA PRO A 9 13.81 4.86 -3.56
C PRO A 9 15.21 4.22 -3.64
N LEU A 10 15.32 2.97 -4.09
CA LEU A 10 16.57 2.20 -4.14
C LEU A 10 16.80 1.52 -5.49
N ARG A 11 16.09 1.94 -6.55
CA ARG A 11 16.37 1.49 -7.91
C ARG A 11 17.54 2.29 -8.48
N ILE A 12 18.44 1.61 -9.21
CA ILE A 12 19.47 2.26 -10.02
C ILE A 12 18.89 3.02 -11.22
N THR A 13 17.62 2.80 -11.54
CA THR A 13 16.94 3.37 -12.72
C THR A 13 17.05 4.90 -12.82
N PRO A 14 16.84 5.70 -11.76
CA PRO A 14 17.01 7.14 -11.82
C PRO A 14 18.47 7.52 -12.11
N THR A 15 19.44 6.81 -11.53
CA THR A 15 20.87 7.00 -11.84
C THR A 15 21.18 6.67 -13.30
N VAL A 16 20.68 5.53 -13.82
CA VAL A 16 20.86 5.14 -15.23
C VAL A 16 20.21 6.14 -16.19
N ARG A 17 19.03 6.65 -15.84
CA ARG A 17 18.33 7.69 -16.61
C ARG A 17 19.10 9.00 -16.61
N ALA A 18 19.56 9.47 -15.44
CA ALA A 18 20.36 10.68 -15.31
C ALA A 18 21.66 10.58 -16.11
N LEU A 19 22.38 9.46 -16.02
CA LEU A 19 23.56 9.16 -16.82
C LEU A 19 23.25 9.19 -18.32
N SER A 20 22.16 8.53 -18.74
CA SER A 20 21.74 8.50 -20.15
C SER A 20 21.35 9.89 -20.68
N SER A 21 20.72 10.73 -19.85
CA SER A 21 20.38 12.11 -20.22
C SER A 21 21.61 13.01 -20.30
N ALA A 22 22.52 12.93 -19.32
CA ALA A 22 23.78 13.67 -19.33
C ALA A 22 24.67 13.32 -20.53
N LEU A 23 24.70 12.03 -20.89
CA LEU A 23 25.40 11.53 -22.07
C LEU A 23 24.74 11.99 -23.37
N ARG A 24 23.42 12.15 -23.46
CA ARG A 24 22.78 12.66 -24.69
C ARG A 24 22.82 14.18 -24.83
N GLY A 25 23.08 14.90 -23.74
CA GLY A 25 23.10 16.36 -23.75
C GLY A 25 21.74 17.02 -23.96
N LYS A 26 20.63 16.31 -23.70
CA LYS A 26 19.31 16.92 -23.69
C LYS A 26 19.21 17.87 -22.50
N ARG A 27 18.94 19.14 -22.79
CA ARG A 27 18.60 20.18 -21.80
C ARG A 27 17.30 19.77 -21.11
N GLU A 28 17.19 19.98 -19.80
CA GLU A 28 15.90 20.00 -19.14
C GLU A 28 15.08 21.14 -19.77
N ASP A 29 14.08 20.81 -20.57
CA ASP A 29 13.12 21.80 -21.04
C ASP A 29 12.23 22.19 -19.87
N VAL A 30 12.50 23.38 -19.37
CA VAL A 30 11.61 24.18 -18.54
C VAL A 30 10.27 24.32 -19.27
N LEU A 31 9.20 24.12 -18.51
CA LEU A 31 7.81 24.41 -18.87
C LEU A 31 7.71 25.72 -19.67
N ASP A 32 7.21 25.66 -20.90
CA ASP A 32 6.33 26.71 -21.39
C ASP A 32 5.28 26.15 -22.36
N GLY A 33 4.05 26.62 -22.20
CA GLY A 33 2.87 26.08 -22.86
C GLY A 33 2.64 26.67 -24.24
N SER A 34 2.32 25.82 -25.21
CA SER A 34 1.44 26.18 -26.31
C SER A 34 0.96 24.93 -27.05
N ARG A 35 -0.36 24.79 -27.17
CA ARG A 35 -1.06 23.83 -28.03
C ARG A 35 -0.66 24.08 -29.50
N GLU A 36 -0.39 23.03 -30.27
CA GLU A 36 -1.27 22.51 -31.33
C GLU A 36 -0.57 21.46 -32.23
N ASN A 37 -1.39 20.53 -32.70
CA ASN A 37 -1.23 19.58 -33.82
C ASN A 37 -0.12 18.52 -33.80
N GLY A 38 -0.54 17.31 -33.44
CA GLY A 38 -0.78 16.29 -34.46
C GLY A 38 0.43 15.76 -35.20
N ASP A 39 1.28 15.00 -34.52
CA ASP A 39 1.81 13.79 -35.13
C ASP A 39 2.04 12.70 -34.07
N ARG A 40 1.66 11.47 -34.39
CA ARG A 40 1.77 10.32 -33.48
C ARG A 40 3.22 9.90 -33.35
N VAL A 41 3.98 10.58 -32.49
CA VAL A 41 5.30 10.12 -32.07
C VAL A 41 5.09 8.99 -31.05
N PHE A 42 5.20 7.75 -31.52
CA PHE A 42 5.42 6.61 -30.65
C PHE A 42 6.66 6.88 -29.78
N PRO A 43 6.62 6.73 -28.44
CA PRO A 43 7.80 6.89 -27.63
C PRO A 43 8.77 5.77 -28.02
N GLU A 44 9.87 6.11 -28.71
CA GLU A 44 11.00 5.21 -28.88
C GLU A 44 11.33 4.62 -27.52
N THR A 45 11.23 3.29 -27.41
CA THR A 45 11.60 2.52 -26.23
C THR A 45 12.92 3.06 -25.71
N GLU A 46 12.96 3.60 -24.48
CA GLU A 46 14.15 4.25 -23.89
C GLU A 46 15.38 3.34 -24.06
N LYS A 47 16.17 3.55 -25.11
CA LYS A 47 17.37 2.76 -25.37
C LYS A 47 18.31 3.00 -24.18
N LEU A 48 18.59 1.97 -23.38
CA LEU A 48 19.43 2.10 -22.19
C LEU A 48 20.88 2.36 -22.61
N TRP A 49 21.36 3.59 -22.40
CA TRP A 49 22.71 4.02 -22.80
C TRP A 49 23.79 3.62 -21.80
N PHE A 50 23.39 3.31 -20.57
CA PHE A 50 24.25 2.77 -19.52
C PHE A 50 23.71 1.43 -19.05
N LYS A 51 24.64 0.52 -18.71
CA LYS A 51 24.36 -0.73 -18.02
C LYS A 51 25.10 -0.73 -16.69
N GLU A 52 24.45 -1.22 -15.64
CA GLU A 52 25.14 -1.56 -14.39
C GLU A 52 26.06 -2.75 -14.65
N SER A 53 27.32 -2.63 -14.26
CA SER A 53 28.26 -3.72 -14.38
C SER A 53 28.01 -4.78 -13.32
N SER A 54 27.80 -6.02 -13.73
CA SER A 54 27.63 -7.11 -12.77
C SER A 54 28.91 -7.34 -11.95
N ALA A 55 28.75 -7.84 -10.73
CA ALA A 55 29.88 -8.20 -9.85
C ALA A 55 30.87 -9.18 -10.50
N LYS A 56 30.44 -9.96 -11.50
CA LYS A 56 31.29 -10.90 -12.24
C LYS A 56 32.27 -10.22 -13.20
N ASN A 57 31.97 -9.02 -13.70
CA ASN A 57 32.77 -8.38 -14.76
C ASN A 57 33.63 -7.21 -14.27
N LEU A 58 33.22 -6.49 -13.21
CA LEU A 58 33.97 -5.32 -12.74
C LEU A 58 34.27 -5.29 -11.24
N ARG A 59 33.93 -6.36 -10.50
CA ARG A 59 34.01 -6.47 -9.01
C ARG A 59 33.18 -5.43 -8.24
N ASN A 60 33.00 -4.24 -8.79
CA ASN A 60 32.26 -3.09 -8.29
C ASN A 60 31.12 -2.78 -9.26
N ARG A 61 29.90 -2.59 -8.77
CA ARG A 61 28.70 -2.24 -9.55
C ARG A 61 28.75 -0.78 -10.02
N ASP A 62 29.68 -0.48 -10.92
CA ASP A 62 29.82 0.79 -11.62
C ASP A 62 28.93 0.79 -12.89
N PHE A 63 28.90 1.91 -13.62
CA PHE A 63 28.12 2.01 -14.86
C PHE A 63 29.04 2.03 -16.08
N LEU A 64 28.63 1.37 -17.16
CA LEU A 64 29.33 1.37 -18.43
C LEU A 64 28.38 1.76 -19.56
N SER A 65 28.77 2.75 -20.36
CA SER A 65 28.20 2.99 -21.68
C SER A 65 29.13 2.37 -22.73
N PRO A 66 28.72 1.29 -23.42
CA PRO A 66 29.60 0.59 -24.37
C PRO A 66 30.07 1.48 -25.51
N THR A 67 31.26 1.22 -26.06
CA THR A 67 31.81 1.95 -27.23
C THR A 67 30.84 1.96 -28.42
N THR A 68 30.10 0.86 -28.64
CA THR A 68 29.07 0.80 -29.69
C THR A 68 27.96 1.83 -29.51
N MET A 69 27.63 2.20 -28.26
CA MET A 69 26.68 3.26 -27.96
C MET A 69 27.36 4.63 -28.11
N LEU A 70 28.59 4.80 -27.63
CA LEU A 70 29.32 6.06 -27.81
C LEU A 70 29.49 6.43 -29.29
N ASN A 71 29.81 5.48 -30.17
CA ASN A 71 29.94 5.68 -31.61
C ASN A 71 28.65 6.15 -32.29
N THR A 72 27.49 5.93 -31.67
CA THR A 72 26.22 6.46 -32.20
C THR A 72 25.95 7.91 -31.79
N LEU A 73 26.67 8.43 -30.78
CA LEU A 73 26.51 9.80 -30.27
C LEU A 73 27.69 10.71 -30.65
N TYR A 74 28.89 10.15 -30.74
CA TYR A 74 30.13 10.90 -30.92
C TYR A 74 31.03 10.24 -31.95
N ALA A 75 31.66 11.06 -32.79
CA ALA A 75 32.67 10.61 -33.74
C ALA A 75 33.83 9.92 -32.98
N ASP A 76 34.28 8.78 -33.52
CA ASP A 76 35.36 7.94 -32.95
C ASP A 76 35.13 7.45 -31.52
N GLY A 77 33.89 7.53 -31.02
CA GLY A 77 33.53 7.13 -29.65
C GLY A 77 34.13 8.03 -28.57
N GLN A 78 34.70 9.18 -28.94
CA GLN A 78 35.31 10.12 -27.99
C GLN A 78 34.23 10.93 -27.29
N VAL A 79 34.17 10.84 -25.96
CA VAL A 79 33.22 11.62 -25.14
C VAL A 79 33.75 13.04 -24.98
N PRO A 80 33.02 14.08 -25.45
CA PRO A 80 33.44 15.47 -25.29
C PRO A 80 33.65 15.85 -23.81
N PRO A 81 34.65 16.72 -23.48
CA PRO A 81 34.90 17.14 -22.11
C PRO A 81 33.69 17.76 -21.40
N ALA A 82 32.87 18.51 -22.13
CA ALA A 82 31.63 19.10 -21.59
C ALA A 82 30.61 18.02 -21.19
N VAL A 83 30.53 16.91 -21.93
CA VAL A 83 29.65 15.78 -21.63
C VAL A 83 30.16 15.03 -20.40
N MET A 84 31.47 14.78 -20.34
CA MET A 84 32.12 14.17 -19.17
C MET A 84 31.86 15.01 -17.91
N SER A 85 32.02 16.33 -17.99
CA SER A 85 31.73 17.24 -16.87
C SER A 85 30.29 17.11 -16.36
N ARG A 86 29.29 17.05 -17.25
CA ARG A 86 27.88 16.84 -16.88
C ARG A 86 27.65 15.49 -16.21
N VAL A 87 28.30 14.43 -16.68
CA VAL A 87 28.21 13.08 -16.09
C VAL A 87 28.78 13.07 -14.67
N LEU A 88 29.91 13.76 -14.44
CA LEU A 88 30.55 13.84 -13.13
C LEU A 88 29.81 14.76 -12.14
N SER A 89 29.13 15.78 -12.65
CA SER A 89 28.34 16.73 -11.85
C SER A 89 26.92 16.23 -11.51
N LEU A 90 26.55 15.00 -11.92
CA LEU A 90 25.23 14.44 -11.61
C LEU A 90 24.99 14.37 -10.10
N ARG A 91 23.91 14.99 -9.65
CA ARG A 91 23.41 15.00 -8.28
C ARG A 91 21.88 14.96 -8.30
N GLY A 92 21.26 14.79 -7.14
CA GLY A 92 19.82 14.87 -6.97
C GLY A 92 19.14 13.56 -6.60
N SER A 93 17.80 13.62 -6.60
CA SER A 93 16.92 12.62 -6.02
C SER A 93 17.04 11.24 -6.70
N GLY A 94 17.39 10.19 -5.96
CA GLY A 94 17.59 8.84 -6.52
C GLY A 94 18.86 8.65 -7.38
N VAL A 95 19.75 9.65 -7.47
CA VAL A 95 20.97 9.60 -8.28
C VAL A 95 22.18 9.33 -7.38
N LEU A 96 22.90 8.25 -7.64
CA LEU A 96 24.12 7.92 -6.92
C LEU A 96 25.23 8.95 -7.23
N PRO A 97 25.98 9.44 -6.21
CA PRO A 97 27.09 10.35 -6.45
C PRO A 97 28.19 9.67 -7.27
N VAL A 98 28.80 10.42 -8.18
CA VAL A 98 29.84 9.92 -9.10
C VAL A 98 31.21 10.39 -8.61
N ALA A 99 32.14 9.44 -8.45
CA ALA A 99 33.53 9.68 -8.06
C ALA A 99 34.44 9.97 -9.25
N GLY A 100 34.10 9.47 -10.44
CA GLY A 100 34.94 9.64 -11.63
C GLY A 100 34.38 8.96 -12.87
N GLY A 101 34.98 9.28 -14.01
CA GLY A 101 34.58 8.78 -15.32
C GLY A 101 35.80 8.64 -16.21
N GLU A 102 35.89 7.53 -16.92
CA GLU A 102 37.03 7.19 -17.77
C GLU A 102 36.54 6.57 -19.08
N VAL A 103 37.06 7.04 -20.21
CA VAL A 103 36.83 6.41 -21.52
C VAL A 103 37.89 5.34 -21.71
N THR A 104 37.45 4.09 -21.83
CA THR A 104 38.30 2.93 -22.11
C THR A 104 37.95 2.34 -23.46
N GLY A 105 38.70 1.33 -23.94
CA GLY A 105 38.37 0.62 -25.18
C GLY A 105 36.99 -0.06 -25.17
N GLU A 106 36.45 -0.34 -23.98
CA GLU A 106 35.11 -0.93 -23.80
C GLU A 106 33.98 0.13 -23.77
N GLY A 107 34.33 1.40 -23.57
CA GLY A 107 33.41 2.53 -23.57
C GLY A 107 33.61 3.48 -22.38
N LEU A 108 32.59 4.23 -22.00
CA LEU A 108 32.63 5.18 -20.88
C LEU A 108 32.28 4.46 -19.58
N ARG A 109 33.27 4.26 -18.71
CA ARG A 109 33.10 3.74 -17.36
C ARG A 109 32.88 4.87 -16.38
N VAL A 110 31.84 4.79 -15.57
CA VAL A 110 31.48 5.78 -14.54
C VAL A 110 31.52 5.10 -13.17
N ARG A 111 32.40 5.60 -12.30
CA ARG A 111 32.61 5.09 -10.95
C ARG A 111 31.72 5.81 -9.95
N VAL A 112 30.99 5.04 -9.15
CA VAL A 112 30.14 5.58 -8.08
C VAL A 112 30.99 5.93 -6.85
N ASP A 113 30.73 7.10 -6.25
CA ASP A 113 31.29 7.50 -4.95
C ASP A 113 30.54 6.82 -3.81
N ARG A 114 30.93 5.57 -3.58
CA ARG A 114 30.40 4.71 -2.53
C ARG A 114 30.63 5.27 -1.14
N ALA A 115 31.80 5.86 -0.89
CA ALA A 115 32.15 6.42 0.40
C ALA A 115 31.29 7.64 0.72
N ALA A 116 31.06 8.53 -0.26
CA ALA A 116 30.15 9.66 -0.09
C ALA A 116 28.70 9.20 0.10
N ALA A 117 28.23 8.25 -0.70
CA ALA A 117 26.89 7.68 -0.56
C ALA A 117 26.68 7.04 0.83
N PHE A 118 27.68 6.27 1.29
CA PHE A 118 27.65 5.62 2.60
C PHE A 118 27.67 6.62 3.75
N LYS A 119 28.55 7.64 3.69
CA LYS A 119 28.58 8.72 4.68
C LYS A 119 27.26 9.49 4.74
N ALA A 120 26.64 9.75 3.59
CA ALA A 120 25.33 10.40 3.52
C ALA A 120 24.23 9.55 4.18
N VAL A 121 24.27 8.22 3.98
CA VAL A 121 23.36 7.28 4.67
C VAL A 121 23.57 7.28 6.18
N LEU A 122 24.83 7.31 6.64
CA LEU A 122 25.15 7.34 8.07
C LEU A 122 24.82 8.66 8.77
N ALA A 123 25.01 9.79 8.10
CA ALA A 123 24.85 11.11 8.70
C ALA A 123 23.38 11.57 8.87
N ASP A 124 22.41 10.67 8.70
CA ASP A 124 20.96 10.97 8.54
C ASP A 124 20.66 12.05 7.46
N ALA A 125 21.68 12.34 6.64
CA ALA A 125 21.71 13.32 5.58
C ALA A 125 21.51 12.65 4.22
N ALA A 126 20.81 11.51 4.18
CA ALA A 126 20.43 10.79 2.97
C ALA A 126 19.36 11.54 2.14
N THR A 127 19.33 12.86 2.28
CA THR A 127 18.24 13.79 1.99
C THR A 127 18.08 14.10 0.53
N GLU A 128 18.95 13.64 -0.37
CA GLU A 128 18.67 13.71 -1.81
C GLU A 128 18.58 12.30 -2.40
N TYR A 129 19.62 11.47 -2.27
CA TYR A 129 19.65 10.14 -2.87
C TYR A 129 18.47 9.23 -2.47
N LEU A 130 18.04 9.22 -1.19
CA LEU A 130 16.91 8.40 -0.75
C LEU A 130 15.54 9.09 -0.93
N LYS A 131 15.51 10.37 -1.32
CA LYS A 131 14.24 11.03 -1.62
C LYS A 131 13.69 10.48 -2.94
N PRO A 132 12.36 10.33 -3.07
CA PRO A 132 11.75 10.08 -4.36
C PRO A 132 11.99 11.24 -5.32
N SER A 133 12.13 10.94 -6.61
CA SER A 133 12.21 11.95 -7.68
C SER A 133 10.84 12.60 -7.86
N GLY A 134 10.62 13.73 -7.17
CA GLY A 134 9.39 14.51 -7.21
C GLY A 134 8.64 14.46 -5.88
N GLN A 135 8.52 15.61 -5.22
CA GLN A 135 7.69 15.76 -4.04
C GLN A 135 6.26 16.04 -4.50
N ARG A 136 5.37 15.05 -4.36
CA ARG A 136 3.95 15.24 -4.69
C ARG A 136 3.29 15.93 -3.51
N GLN A 137 2.75 17.13 -3.74
CA GLN A 137 1.86 17.77 -2.77
C GLN A 137 0.43 17.27 -3.00
N GLY A 138 -0.24 16.86 -1.93
CA GLY A 138 -1.60 16.33 -1.98
C GLY A 138 -1.98 15.66 -0.67
N CYS A 139 -3.29 15.51 -0.45
CA CYS A 139 -3.85 14.80 0.71
C CYS A 139 -4.48 13.48 0.25
N VAL A 140 -4.12 12.38 0.93
CA VAL A 140 -4.71 11.06 0.71
C VAL A 140 -5.35 10.56 2.00
N VAL A 141 -6.63 10.19 1.93
CA VAL A 141 -7.32 9.50 3.03
C VAL A 141 -7.33 8.01 2.73
N LEU A 142 -6.71 7.21 3.60
CA LEU A 142 -6.74 5.75 3.53
C LEU A 142 -7.93 5.22 4.31
N ASN A 143 -8.98 4.87 3.59
CA ASN A 143 -10.16 4.24 4.17
C ASN A 143 -10.00 2.72 4.22
N CYS A 144 -10.11 2.13 5.41
CA CYS A 144 -10.07 0.69 5.62
C CYS A 144 -11.44 0.17 6.12
N PRO A 145 -12.32 -0.31 5.21
CA PRO A 145 -13.67 -0.79 5.54
C PRO A 145 -13.73 -1.95 6.54
N ALA A 146 -12.61 -2.65 6.71
CA ALA A 146 -12.46 -3.72 7.69
C ALA A 146 -12.48 -3.24 9.15
N LEU A 147 -12.14 -1.96 9.37
CA LEU A 147 -12.06 -1.35 10.70
C LEU A 147 -13.28 -0.49 11.03
N HIS A 148 -14.22 -0.33 10.10
CA HIS A 148 -15.48 0.34 10.38
C HIS A 148 -16.42 -0.57 11.21
N PRO A 149 -17.16 -0.02 12.18
CA PRO A 149 -18.18 -0.78 12.91
C PRO A 149 -19.24 -1.34 11.96
N LYS A 150 -19.54 -2.64 12.07
CA LYS A 150 -20.58 -3.33 11.27
C LYS A 150 -21.23 -4.45 12.08
N PRO A 151 -22.53 -4.38 12.38
CA PRO A 151 -23.13 -3.52 13.43
C PRO A 151 -22.38 -3.46 14.77
N ASN A 152 -21.37 -4.32 15.00
CA ASN A 152 -20.52 -4.30 16.19
C ASN A 152 -19.15 -3.67 15.87
N THR A 153 -18.47 -3.19 16.90
CA THR A 153 -17.07 -2.74 16.80
C THR A 153 -16.17 -3.92 16.43
N PRO A 154 -15.27 -3.79 15.44
CA PRO A 154 -14.37 -4.86 15.07
C PRO A 154 -13.44 -5.20 16.23
N THR A 155 -13.35 -6.49 16.56
CA THR A 155 -12.39 -7.04 17.51
C THR A 155 -11.40 -7.96 16.79
N PRO A 156 -10.22 -8.24 17.38
CA PRO A 156 -9.26 -9.18 16.82
C PRO A 156 -9.83 -10.58 16.54
N ASP A 157 -10.83 -11.01 17.31
CA ASP A 157 -11.52 -12.30 17.16
C ASP A 157 -12.57 -12.30 16.04
N THR A 158 -13.12 -11.13 15.69
CA THR A 158 -14.05 -11.01 14.56
C THR A 158 -13.34 -10.75 13.23
N LEU A 159 -12.09 -10.26 13.28
CA LEU A 159 -11.35 -9.88 12.09
C LEU A 159 -10.88 -11.12 11.33
N THR A 160 -11.30 -11.24 10.07
CA THR A 160 -10.83 -12.32 9.19
C THR A 160 -9.39 -12.06 8.73
N LEU A 161 -8.69 -13.10 8.25
CA LEU A 161 -7.34 -12.92 7.69
C LEU A 161 -7.33 -12.06 6.41
N GLY A 162 -8.40 -12.11 5.62
CA GLY A 162 -8.57 -11.22 4.46
C GLY A 162 -8.64 -9.75 4.88
N GLN A 163 -9.38 -9.45 5.94
CA GLN A 163 -9.47 -8.11 6.51
C GLN A 163 -8.16 -7.69 7.22
N LEU A 164 -7.48 -8.60 7.91
CA LEU A 164 -6.13 -8.32 8.44
C LEU A 164 -5.17 -7.90 7.32
N ARG A 165 -5.21 -8.60 6.17
CA ARG A 165 -4.42 -8.25 5.00
C ARG A 165 -4.74 -6.85 4.48
N THR A 166 -6.01 -6.45 4.44
CA THR A 166 -6.40 -5.09 3.99
C THR A 166 -5.87 -4.02 4.94
N VAL A 167 -5.87 -4.27 6.25
CA VAL A 167 -5.30 -3.36 7.25
C VAL A 167 -3.79 -3.21 7.05
N LEU A 168 -3.07 -4.33 6.86
CA LEU A 168 -1.62 -4.30 6.59
C LEU A 168 -1.26 -3.59 5.28
N LEU A 169 -2.07 -3.78 4.24
CA LEU A 169 -1.90 -3.06 2.98
C LEU A 169 -2.19 -1.57 3.15
N ALA A 170 -3.19 -1.18 3.94
CA ALA A 170 -3.47 0.22 4.23
C ALA A 170 -2.31 0.88 5.00
N ASP A 171 -1.81 0.23 6.05
CA ASP A 171 -0.62 0.66 6.80
C ASP A 171 0.58 0.88 5.86
N HIS A 172 0.90 -0.15 5.05
CA HIS A 172 2.01 -0.11 4.10
C HIS A 172 1.85 1.01 3.05
N MET A 173 0.65 1.14 2.46
CA MET A 173 0.37 2.19 1.48
C MET A 173 0.52 3.57 2.08
N GLY A 174 0.09 3.78 3.33
CA GLY A 174 0.27 5.06 4.00
C GLY A 174 1.74 5.40 4.25
N ALA A 175 2.55 4.42 4.66
CA ALA A 175 3.99 4.61 4.77
C ALA A 175 4.64 4.96 3.42
N LEU A 176 4.24 4.31 2.33
CA LEU A 176 4.75 4.60 0.99
C LEU A 176 4.36 6.00 0.50
N LEU A 177 3.09 6.38 0.66
CA LEU A 177 2.57 7.68 0.24
C LEU A 177 3.20 8.83 1.04
N ARG A 178 3.38 8.67 2.36
CA ARG A 178 4.09 9.66 3.19
C ARG A 178 5.54 9.84 2.73
N ARG A 179 6.23 8.75 2.37
CA ARG A 179 7.59 8.82 1.82
C ARG A 179 7.65 9.55 0.48
N GLN A 180 6.55 9.60 -0.27
CA GLN A 180 6.43 10.38 -1.52
C GLN A 180 6.11 11.87 -1.28
N GLY A 181 5.97 12.29 -0.01
CA GLY A 181 5.69 13.68 0.37
C GLY A 181 4.20 14.03 0.46
N LEU A 182 3.30 13.04 0.35
CA LEU A 182 1.86 13.25 0.49
C LEU A 182 1.46 13.30 1.97
N ALA A 183 0.50 14.16 2.29
CA ALA A 183 -0.19 14.12 3.58
C ALA A 183 -1.14 12.93 3.58
N VAL A 184 -1.06 12.08 4.61
CA VAL A 184 -1.87 10.85 4.69
C VAL A 184 -2.60 10.80 6.02
N SER A 185 -3.92 10.72 5.97
CA SER A 185 -4.79 10.39 7.10
C SER A 185 -5.40 9.00 6.92
N TYR A 186 -5.85 8.38 8.01
CA TYR A 186 -6.52 7.08 7.98
C TYR A 186 -7.96 7.21 8.47
N CYS A 187 -8.82 6.36 7.94
CA CYS A 187 -10.23 6.27 8.29
C CYS A 187 -10.61 4.78 8.44
N PRO A 188 -11.30 4.39 9.52
CA PRO A 188 -11.88 5.22 10.58
C PRO A 188 -10.87 5.57 11.69
N THR A 189 -11.25 6.53 12.54
CA THR A 189 -10.65 6.72 13.86
C THR A 189 -11.22 5.69 14.84
N LEU A 190 -10.34 5.03 15.61
CA LEU A 190 -10.72 3.95 16.54
C LEU A 190 -10.71 4.42 18.01
N PRO A 191 -11.44 3.77 18.94
CA PRO A 191 -11.35 4.09 20.35
C PRO A 191 -9.96 3.73 20.94
N GLU A 192 -9.36 4.64 21.70
CA GLU A 192 -7.99 4.52 22.26
C GLU A 192 -7.71 3.23 23.03
N ASP A 193 -8.68 2.77 23.82
CA ASP A 193 -8.56 1.61 24.71
C ASP A 193 -9.21 0.34 24.14
N SER A 194 -9.46 0.30 22.83
CA SER A 194 -10.08 -0.87 22.20
C SER A 194 -9.08 -2.03 22.00
N ASP A 195 -9.56 -3.27 22.13
CA ASP A 195 -8.76 -4.49 21.90
C ASP A 195 -8.14 -4.51 20.49
N ILE A 196 -8.85 -3.95 19.51
CA ILE A 196 -8.36 -3.85 18.14
C ILE A 196 -7.12 -2.96 18.05
N ILE A 197 -7.08 -1.83 18.77
CA ILE A 197 -5.90 -0.94 18.78
C ILE A 197 -4.71 -1.63 19.44
N THR A 198 -4.92 -2.33 20.55
CA THR A 198 -3.86 -3.11 21.20
C THR A 198 -3.31 -4.18 20.25
N PHE A 199 -4.18 -4.85 19.50
CA PHE A 199 -3.81 -5.82 18.47
C PHE A 199 -3.02 -5.19 17.31
N LEU A 200 -3.45 -4.03 16.79
CA LEU A 200 -2.73 -3.30 15.74
C LEU A 200 -1.34 -2.84 16.22
N ARG A 201 -1.21 -2.35 17.46
CA ARG A 201 0.08 -2.00 18.08
C ARG A 201 0.99 -3.21 18.27
N ALA A 202 0.44 -4.39 18.60
CA ALA A 202 1.22 -5.63 18.67
C ALA A 202 1.78 -6.03 17.29
N LEU A 203 1.07 -5.67 16.22
CA LEU A 203 1.56 -5.76 14.86
C LEU A 203 2.48 -4.59 14.49
N GLY A 204 2.71 -3.58 15.34
CA GLY A 204 3.53 -2.40 15.03
C GLY A 204 2.87 -1.47 14.03
N ILE A 205 1.54 -1.37 14.05
CA ILE A 205 0.74 -0.46 13.24
C ILE A 205 0.29 0.67 14.16
N ASP A 206 0.55 1.91 13.73
CA ASP A 206 0.08 3.11 14.40
C ASP A 206 -1.16 3.63 13.67
N TRP A 207 -2.34 3.36 14.24
CA TRP A 207 -3.64 3.71 13.67
C TRP A 207 -4.27 4.87 14.46
N PRO A 208 -4.97 5.83 13.83
CA PRO A 208 -5.55 6.96 14.54
C PRO A 208 -6.57 6.53 15.58
N THR A 209 -6.48 7.17 16.75
CA THR A 209 -7.37 6.93 17.88
C THR A 209 -8.11 8.19 18.34
N ALA A 210 -9.22 8.00 19.03
CA ALA A 210 -9.96 9.04 19.73
C ALA A 210 -10.44 8.54 21.11
N PRO A 211 -10.71 9.45 22.05
CA PRO A 211 -11.31 9.12 23.34
C PRO A 211 -12.62 8.33 23.19
N ALA A 212 -12.92 7.42 24.12
CA ALA A 212 -14.09 6.54 24.01
C ALA A 212 -15.45 7.27 24.01
N ASN A 213 -15.52 8.49 24.58
CA ASN A 213 -16.70 9.34 24.58
C ASN A 213 -16.83 10.20 23.31
N TRP A 214 -15.93 10.04 22.35
CA TRP A 214 -15.92 10.80 21.12
C TRP A 214 -17.04 10.31 20.18
N THR A 215 -17.87 11.24 19.67
CA THR A 215 -19.01 10.92 18.80
C THR A 215 -18.95 11.66 17.46
N ASN A 216 -19.56 11.08 16.43
CA ASN A 216 -19.79 11.71 15.12
C ASN A 216 -21.26 12.09 14.89
N GLU A 217 -22.09 12.11 15.93
CA GLU A 217 -23.55 12.22 15.82
C GLU A 217 -23.98 13.40 14.94
N GLU A 218 -23.42 14.59 15.16
CA GLU A 218 -23.72 15.78 14.33
C GLU A 218 -23.38 15.60 12.85
N ARG A 219 -22.30 14.87 12.53
CA ARG A 219 -21.93 14.58 11.14
C ARG A 219 -22.81 13.48 10.56
N GLU A 220 -23.15 12.47 11.36
CA GLU A 220 -24.09 11.42 10.97
C GLU A 220 -25.46 12.02 10.62
N GLU A 221 -25.98 12.94 11.43
CA GLU A 221 -27.21 13.68 11.17
C GLU A 221 -27.13 14.51 9.88
N LYS A 222 -26.03 15.24 9.66
CA LYS A 222 -25.83 16.02 8.42
C LYS A 222 -25.78 15.13 7.18
N ILE A 223 -25.10 13.98 7.24
CA ILE A 223 -25.04 13.03 6.12
C ILE A 223 -26.43 12.42 5.89
N GLN A 224 -27.14 12.06 6.95
CA GLN A 224 -28.50 11.55 6.85
C GLN A 224 -29.43 12.57 6.19
N GLU A 225 -29.41 13.82 6.64
CA GLU A 225 -30.19 14.93 6.05
C GLU A 225 -29.82 15.16 4.58
N ALA A 226 -28.53 15.13 4.23
CA ALA A 226 -28.08 15.27 2.85
C ALA A 226 -28.60 14.13 1.95
N LEU A 227 -28.62 12.89 2.46
CA LEU A 227 -29.16 11.75 1.73
C LEU A 227 -30.69 11.82 1.61
N GLU A 228 -31.39 12.32 2.63
CA GLU A 228 -32.85 12.49 2.60
C GLU A 228 -33.31 13.56 1.61
N ASN A 229 -32.49 14.61 1.45
CA ASN A 229 -32.70 15.70 0.49
C ASN A 229 -32.06 15.45 -0.88
N SER A 230 -31.40 14.30 -1.06
CA SER A 230 -30.69 13.96 -2.28
C SER A 230 -31.64 13.84 -3.48
N PRO A 231 -31.27 14.36 -4.68
CA PRO A 231 -32.07 14.17 -5.90
C PRO A 231 -32.16 12.70 -6.35
N TYR A 232 -31.33 11.83 -5.75
CA TYR A 232 -31.26 10.41 -6.02
C TYR A 232 -32.15 9.56 -5.09
N LYS A 233 -32.85 10.17 -4.12
CA LYS A 233 -33.81 9.48 -3.25
C LYS A 233 -34.95 8.87 -4.04
N GLU A 234 -35.26 7.60 -3.81
CA GLU A 234 -36.46 6.97 -4.35
C GLU A 234 -37.69 7.52 -3.62
N ARG A 235 -38.64 8.08 -4.37
CA ARG A 235 -39.96 8.41 -3.85
C ARG A 235 -40.79 7.13 -3.83
N GLU A 236 -41.45 6.85 -2.71
CA GLU A 236 -42.48 5.79 -2.65
C GLU A 236 -43.60 6.15 -3.62
N THR A 237 -43.49 5.66 -4.85
CA THR A 237 -44.57 5.76 -5.83
C THR A 237 -44.67 4.44 -6.56
N GLU A 238 -45.86 3.83 -6.43
CA GLU A 238 -46.40 2.71 -7.21
C GLU A 238 -45.95 1.28 -6.86
N ARG A 239 -46.25 0.81 -5.63
CA ARG A 239 -46.69 -0.58 -5.47
C ARG A 239 -48.15 -0.71 -5.93
N GLY A 240 -48.31 -0.91 -7.24
CA GLY A 240 -49.40 -1.61 -7.91
C GLY A 240 -50.79 -1.57 -7.27
N ARG A 241 -51.56 -0.53 -7.61
CA ARG A 241 -53.02 -0.55 -7.64
C ARG A 241 -53.47 -1.64 -8.64
N ARG A 242 -53.57 -2.90 -8.22
CA ARG A 242 -54.35 -3.90 -8.95
C ARG A 242 -55.80 -3.50 -8.85
N THR A 243 -56.29 -2.91 -9.94
CA THR A 243 -57.68 -2.61 -10.21
C THR A 243 -58.55 -3.82 -9.86
N SER A 244 -59.35 -3.68 -8.80
CA SER A 244 -60.58 -4.45 -8.65
C SER A 244 -61.49 -4.08 -9.82
N ARG A 245 -61.63 -5.00 -10.77
CA ARG A 245 -62.72 -4.98 -11.73
C ARG A 245 -63.34 -6.37 -11.72
N GLY A 246 -64.54 -6.42 -11.15
CA GLY A 246 -65.29 -7.64 -10.89
C GLY A 246 -65.98 -8.24 -12.13
N GLY A 247 -66.66 -9.34 -11.84
CA GLY A 247 -67.45 -10.17 -12.74
C GLY A 247 -66.77 -11.54 -12.91
N GLY A 248 -67.31 -12.69 -12.52
CA GLY A 248 -68.61 -13.09 -12.02
C GLY A 248 -68.83 -14.55 -12.46
N GLY A 249 -69.32 -15.41 -11.57
CA GLY A 249 -70.03 -16.64 -11.96
C GLY A 249 -69.37 -18.00 -11.67
N GLY A 250 -70.11 -18.84 -10.92
CA GLY A 250 -70.04 -20.31 -10.87
C GLY A 250 -68.91 -20.90 -10.01
N GLY A 251 -69.09 -21.78 -9.02
CA GLY A 251 -70.14 -22.78 -8.81
C GLY A 251 -69.46 -24.16 -8.72
N GLY A 252 -69.50 -24.82 -7.55
CA GLY A 252 -69.32 -26.28 -7.44
C GLY A 252 -68.13 -26.80 -6.63
N GLY A 253 -68.42 -27.38 -5.45
CA GLY A 253 -68.20 -28.80 -5.15
C GLY A 253 -66.82 -29.31 -4.67
N GLY A 254 -66.81 -29.86 -3.45
CA GLY A 254 -65.86 -30.88 -2.94
C GLY A 254 -64.47 -30.34 -2.57
N GLY A 255 -63.79 -30.75 -1.50
CA GLY A 255 -63.90 -31.87 -0.58
C GLY A 255 -62.48 -32.22 -0.14
N GLY A 256 -62.25 -32.35 1.17
CA GLY A 256 -61.14 -33.13 1.73
C GLY A 256 -59.79 -32.43 1.96
N GLY A 257 -59.35 -32.46 3.22
CA GLY A 257 -58.01 -32.94 3.57
C GLY A 257 -56.95 -31.91 4.01
N GLY A 258 -56.60 -31.98 5.29
CA GLY A 258 -55.19 -32.07 5.69
C GLY A 258 -54.50 -30.79 6.21
N GLY A 259 -54.34 -30.73 7.53
CA GLY A 259 -53.04 -30.54 8.19
C GLY A 259 -52.25 -29.24 7.96
N GLY A 260 -52.08 -28.47 9.03
CA GLY A 260 -51.06 -27.43 9.08
C GLY A 260 -51.28 -26.42 10.19
N GLY A 261 -50.98 -26.84 11.43
CA GLY A 261 -50.97 -25.94 12.58
C GLY A 261 -49.97 -24.80 12.36
N GLY A 262 -50.50 -23.58 12.29
CA GLY A 262 -49.71 -22.39 12.13
C GLY A 262 -48.83 -22.10 13.33
N ARG A 263 -47.61 -21.64 13.07
CA ARG A 263 -46.90 -20.68 13.91
C ARG A 263 -46.20 -19.66 13.02
N LYS A 264 -46.84 -18.49 12.97
CA LYS A 264 -46.31 -17.14 12.78
C LYS A 264 -45.07 -17.02 11.89
N ALA A 265 -45.31 -16.56 10.66
CA ALA A 265 -44.35 -15.71 9.98
C ALA A 265 -44.06 -14.51 10.91
N GLU A 266 -42.80 -14.36 11.31
CA GLU A 266 -42.29 -13.08 11.79
C GLU A 266 -42.24 -12.14 10.58
N GLU A 267 -43.39 -11.52 10.29
CA GLU A 267 -43.45 -10.28 9.52
C GLU A 267 -42.87 -9.18 10.42
N GLY A 268 -41.55 -9.06 10.40
CA GLY A 268 -40.86 -7.84 10.79
C GLY A 268 -40.98 -6.84 9.65
N GLU A 269 -42.02 -6.01 9.71
CA GLU A 269 -42.19 -4.81 8.91
C GLU A 269 -40.91 -3.94 9.01
N ASN A 270 -40.13 -3.87 7.93
CA ASN A 270 -39.17 -2.80 7.75
C ASN A 270 -39.77 -1.83 6.72
N GLU A 271 -40.92 -1.24 7.08
CA GLU A 271 -41.53 -0.13 6.35
C GLU A 271 -40.70 1.15 6.61
N GLY A 272 -40.26 1.82 5.54
CA GLY A 272 -39.79 3.21 5.61
C GLY A 272 -38.28 3.48 5.62
N GLY A 273 -37.40 2.51 5.35
CA GLY A 273 -35.97 2.79 5.22
C GLY A 273 -35.64 3.73 4.04
N LEU A 274 -34.79 4.74 4.25
CA LEU A 274 -34.34 5.65 3.18
C LEU A 274 -33.66 4.86 2.06
N ARG A 275 -34.12 5.06 0.81
CA ARG A 275 -33.60 4.38 -0.38
C ARG A 275 -33.02 5.39 -1.36
N VAL A 276 -31.79 5.12 -1.82
CA VAL A 276 -31.07 5.98 -2.76
C VAL A 276 -30.75 5.19 -4.02
N ASN A 277 -31.09 5.74 -5.19
CA ASN A 277 -30.84 5.14 -6.48
C ASN A 277 -29.40 5.44 -6.93
N LEU A 278 -28.46 4.58 -6.54
CA LEU A 278 -27.04 4.72 -6.89
C LEU A 278 -26.80 4.57 -8.40
N LYS A 279 -27.70 3.86 -9.09
CA LYS A 279 -27.67 3.74 -10.55
C LYS A 279 -27.75 5.11 -11.23
N ARG A 280 -28.62 5.99 -10.74
CA ARG A 280 -28.76 7.35 -11.29
C ARG A 280 -27.54 8.21 -11.01
N VAL A 281 -26.92 8.05 -9.84
CA VAL A 281 -25.70 8.79 -9.45
C VAL A 281 -24.59 8.56 -10.47
N PHE A 282 -24.28 7.30 -10.82
CA PHE A 282 -23.19 7.04 -11.78
C PHE A 282 -23.50 7.58 -13.18
N GLN A 283 -24.76 7.51 -13.61
CA GLN A 283 -25.18 7.94 -14.95
C GLN A 283 -25.10 9.46 -15.10
N GLU A 284 -25.53 10.19 -14.06
CA GLU A 284 -25.58 11.65 -14.07
C GLU A 284 -24.20 12.27 -13.77
N GLU A 285 -23.40 11.68 -12.88
CA GLU A 285 -22.05 12.17 -12.56
C GLU A 285 -20.94 11.61 -13.48
N GLY A 286 -21.26 10.67 -14.37
CA GLY A 286 -20.29 10.06 -15.28
C GLY A 286 -19.20 9.24 -14.58
N LEU A 287 -19.54 8.56 -13.48
CA LEU A 287 -18.59 7.76 -12.71
C LEU A 287 -18.19 6.50 -13.49
N LEU A 288 -16.89 6.26 -13.64
CA LEU A 288 -16.32 5.12 -14.36
C LEU A 288 -15.66 4.12 -13.39
N GLY A 289 -15.64 2.84 -13.76
CA GLY A 289 -14.93 1.79 -13.04
C GLY A 289 -15.69 1.15 -11.87
N TYR A 290 -16.98 1.46 -11.72
CA TYR A 290 -17.88 0.82 -10.76
C TYR A 290 -18.60 -0.37 -11.37
N ASP A 291 -19.04 -1.31 -10.53
CA ASP A 291 -19.80 -2.48 -10.94
C ASP A 291 -21.16 -2.08 -11.56
N PRO A 292 -21.48 -2.49 -12.81
CA PRO A 292 -22.72 -2.12 -13.49
C PRO A 292 -24.00 -2.62 -12.80
N SER A 293 -23.90 -3.59 -11.88
CA SER A 293 -25.02 -4.13 -11.12
C SER A 293 -25.41 -3.28 -9.91
N ILE A 294 -24.65 -2.21 -9.59
CA ILE A 294 -25.02 -1.25 -8.54
C ILE A 294 -26.36 -0.59 -8.89
N GLY A 295 -27.36 -0.89 -8.06
CA GLY A 295 -28.74 -0.43 -8.22
C GLY A 295 -29.15 0.51 -7.09
N THR A 296 -30.30 0.24 -6.49
CA THR A 296 -30.80 0.98 -5.33
C THR A 296 -30.18 0.44 -4.04
N CYS A 297 -29.75 1.34 -3.15
CA CYS A 297 -29.23 1.02 -1.84
C CYS A 297 -30.18 1.52 -0.74
N THR A 298 -30.46 0.66 0.23
CA THR A 298 -31.13 1.06 1.48
C THR A 298 -30.08 1.63 2.42
N VAL A 299 -30.29 2.85 2.90
CA VAL A 299 -29.37 3.53 3.81
C VAL A 299 -29.55 2.94 5.21
N HIS A 300 -28.47 2.36 5.73
CA HIS A 300 -28.39 1.82 7.08
C HIS A 300 -27.52 2.73 7.97
N ARG A 301 -27.73 2.67 9.29
CA ARG A 301 -26.98 3.45 10.28
C ARG A 301 -25.46 3.26 10.16
N ASP A 302 -25.01 2.03 9.93
CA ASP A 302 -23.59 1.72 9.74
C ASP A 302 -22.99 2.38 8.48
N SER A 303 -23.81 2.54 7.43
CA SER A 303 -23.42 3.26 6.22
C SER A 303 -23.28 4.76 6.49
N VAL A 304 -24.22 5.37 7.21
CA VAL A 304 -24.15 6.79 7.61
C VAL A 304 -22.93 7.04 8.49
N SER A 305 -22.67 6.17 9.47
CA SER A 305 -21.49 6.27 10.34
C SER A 305 -20.16 6.15 9.56
N HIS A 306 -20.10 5.23 8.58
CA HIS A 306 -18.96 5.13 7.66
C HIS A 306 -18.75 6.44 6.89
N LEU A 307 -19.82 6.99 6.30
CA LEU A 307 -19.76 8.23 5.55
C LEU A 307 -19.35 9.43 6.42
N ALA A 308 -19.84 9.52 7.66
CA ALA A 308 -19.46 10.57 8.60
C ALA A 308 -17.97 10.52 8.97
N GLN A 309 -17.41 9.33 9.15
CA GLN A 309 -15.97 9.13 9.37
C GLN A 309 -15.14 9.53 8.14
N LEU A 310 -15.62 9.24 6.93
CA LEU A 310 -14.97 9.66 5.67
C LEU A 310 -14.99 11.19 5.50
N ASP A 311 -16.14 11.81 5.75
CA ASP A 311 -16.32 13.27 5.71
C ASP A 311 -15.41 13.98 6.71
N ARG A 312 -15.30 13.45 7.94
CA ARG A 312 -14.33 13.95 8.92
C ARG A 312 -12.89 13.83 8.43
N ALA A 313 -12.47 12.64 8.01
CA ALA A 313 -11.08 12.38 7.66
C ALA A 313 -10.62 13.18 6.42
N THR A 314 -11.57 13.62 5.59
CA THR A 314 -11.31 14.53 4.45
C THR A 314 -11.37 16.00 4.82
N ALA A 315 -12.15 16.40 5.84
CA ALA A 315 -12.16 17.77 6.35
C ALA A 315 -10.80 18.21 6.93
N ASP A 316 -10.01 17.25 7.43
CA ASP A 316 -8.66 17.51 7.97
C ASP A 316 -7.62 17.76 6.87
N CYS A 317 -7.98 17.61 5.58
CA CYS A 317 -7.09 17.90 4.47
C CYS A 317 -7.01 19.42 4.21
N THR A 318 -5.78 19.95 4.19
CA THR A 318 -5.51 21.37 3.85
C THR A 318 -5.73 21.72 2.37
N VAL A 319 -5.94 20.71 1.52
CA VAL A 319 -6.13 20.85 0.07
C VAL A 319 -7.62 20.73 -0.25
N ALA A 320 -8.13 21.61 -1.11
CA ALA A 320 -9.54 21.69 -1.48
C ALA A 320 -10.14 20.38 -2.01
N MET A 321 -9.33 19.47 -2.56
CA MET A 321 -9.77 18.13 -2.95
C MET A 321 -8.77 17.05 -2.50
N ALA A 322 -9.20 16.21 -1.56
CA ALA A 322 -8.51 15.00 -1.15
C ALA A 322 -8.75 13.84 -2.15
N THR A 323 -7.78 12.91 -2.21
CA THR A 323 -7.98 11.59 -2.82
C THR A 323 -8.28 10.58 -1.71
N VAL A 324 -9.38 9.87 -1.80
CA VAL A 324 -9.72 8.78 -0.89
C VAL A 324 -9.38 7.46 -1.56
N LEU A 325 -8.50 6.69 -0.91
CA LEU A 325 -8.12 5.36 -1.34
C LEU A 325 -8.80 4.34 -0.42
N HIS A 326 -9.80 3.64 -0.94
CA HIS A 326 -10.51 2.58 -0.23
C HIS A 326 -9.74 1.27 -0.36
N VAL A 327 -9.11 0.83 0.73
CA VAL A 327 -8.36 -0.43 0.80
C VAL A 327 -9.28 -1.51 1.33
N THR A 328 -9.82 -2.34 0.43
CA THR A 328 -10.90 -3.28 0.73
C THR A 328 -10.55 -4.70 0.32
N SER A 329 -11.21 -5.68 0.94
CA SER A 329 -11.12 -7.08 0.51
C SER A 329 -11.93 -7.28 -0.78
N CYS A 330 -11.58 -8.28 -1.57
CA CYS A 330 -12.39 -8.67 -2.73
C CYS A 330 -13.80 -9.14 -2.33
N GLN A 331 -13.98 -9.64 -1.09
CA GLN A 331 -15.30 -10.01 -0.58
C GLN A 331 -16.17 -8.79 -0.25
N ASP A 332 -15.55 -7.68 0.18
CA ASP A 332 -16.23 -6.45 0.58
C ASP A 332 -16.28 -5.39 -0.54
N GLU A 333 -15.69 -5.66 -1.71
CA GLU A 333 -15.54 -4.70 -2.81
C GLU A 333 -16.88 -4.11 -3.24
N PHE A 334 -17.87 -4.94 -3.54
CA PHE A 334 -19.19 -4.48 -3.99
C PHE A 334 -19.85 -3.54 -2.96
N ARG A 335 -19.82 -3.94 -1.69
CA ARG A 335 -20.35 -3.10 -0.59
C ARG A 335 -19.57 -1.79 -0.49
N GLN A 336 -18.26 -1.81 -0.63
CA GLN A 336 -17.45 -0.59 -0.57
C GLN A 336 -17.74 0.35 -1.75
N GLN A 337 -17.98 -0.20 -2.94
CA GLN A 337 -18.41 0.58 -4.09
C GLN A 337 -19.79 1.23 -3.84
N GLN A 338 -20.74 0.52 -3.20
CA GLN A 338 -22.02 1.12 -2.79
C GLN A 338 -21.82 2.29 -1.84
N ILE A 339 -20.95 2.15 -0.82
CA ILE A 339 -20.61 3.25 0.11
C ILE A 339 -20.01 4.45 -0.64
N ALA A 340 -19.07 4.21 -1.56
CA ALA A 340 -18.43 5.25 -2.35
C ALA A 340 -19.42 6.06 -3.21
N VAL A 341 -20.37 5.38 -3.85
CA VAL A 341 -21.43 6.03 -4.66
C VAL A 341 -22.49 6.67 -3.76
N LEU A 342 -22.81 6.08 -2.61
CA LEU A 342 -23.72 6.69 -1.64
C LEU A 342 -23.14 8.00 -1.09
N TRP A 343 -21.83 8.08 -0.90
CA TRP A 343 -21.16 9.32 -0.50
C TRP A 343 -21.24 10.40 -1.58
N ARG A 344 -21.14 10.02 -2.86
CA ARG A 344 -21.40 10.95 -3.98
C ARG A 344 -22.83 11.48 -3.91
N ALA A 345 -23.80 10.60 -3.65
CA ALA A 345 -25.20 10.99 -3.52
C ALA A 345 -25.50 11.97 -2.37
N SER A 346 -24.64 12.00 -1.34
CA SER A 346 -24.70 13.00 -0.26
C SER A 346 -23.95 14.30 -0.57
N GLY A 347 -23.40 14.45 -1.79
CA GLY A 347 -22.73 15.67 -2.27
C GLY A 347 -21.20 15.64 -2.17
N ALA A 348 -20.57 14.51 -1.84
CA ALA A 348 -19.11 14.45 -1.71
C ALA A 348 -18.39 14.59 -3.06
N THR A 349 -17.44 15.52 -3.15
CA THR A 349 -16.73 15.84 -4.40
C THR A 349 -15.33 15.22 -4.51
N HIS A 350 -14.87 14.49 -3.49
CA HIS A 350 -13.52 13.91 -3.44
C HIS A 350 -13.23 12.89 -4.54
N THR A 351 -11.95 12.77 -4.93
CA THR A 351 -11.52 11.72 -5.86
C THR A 351 -11.48 10.39 -5.12
N GLN A 352 -12.20 9.37 -5.60
CA GLN A 352 -12.27 8.07 -4.96
C GLN A 352 -11.55 7.00 -5.80
N ARG A 353 -10.71 6.17 -5.16
CA ARG A 353 -9.94 5.08 -5.78
C ARG A 353 -10.07 3.82 -4.94
N HIS A 354 -10.01 2.64 -5.56
CA HIS A 354 -10.14 1.36 -4.88
C HIS A 354 -8.85 0.55 -5.01
N LEU A 355 -8.35 0.05 -3.88
CA LEU A 355 -7.31 -0.97 -3.81
C LEU A 355 -7.96 -2.25 -3.30
N VAL A 356 -8.19 -3.20 -4.21
CA VAL A 356 -8.89 -4.45 -3.93
C VAL A 356 -7.89 -5.54 -3.60
N CYS A 357 -8.04 -6.13 -2.41
CA CYS A 357 -7.13 -7.14 -1.88
C CYS A 357 -7.67 -8.54 -2.15
N GLY A 358 -6.85 -9.39 -2.76
CA GLY A 358 -7.16 -10.80 -2.98
C GLY A 358 -7.35 -11.57 -1.67
N PRO A 359 -8.03 -12.73 -1.73
CA PRO A 359 -8.43 -13.44 -0.53
C PRO A 359 -7.23 -14.10 0.16
N VAL A 360 -7.34 -14.30 1.47
CA VAL A 360 -6.40 -15.13 2.24
C VAL A 360 -7.01 -16.51 2.43
N LYS A 361 -6.27 -17.56 2.04
CA LYS A 361 -6.68 -18.96 2.09
C LYS A 361 -5.87 -19.69 3.15
N THR A 362 -6.57 -20.45 3.99
CA THR A 362 -6.01 -21.33 5.02
C THR A 362 -6.56 -22.73 4.80
N PRO A 363 -5.90 -23.59 4.00
CA PRO A 363 -6.42 -24.92 3.68
C PRO A 363 -6.73 -25.72 4.96
N GLY A 364 -7.98 -26.17 5.09
CA GLY A 364 -8.42 -27.01 6.21
C GLY A 364 -8.56 -26.29 7.56
N SER A 365 -8.52 -24.95 7.59
CA SER A 365 -8.64 -24.18 8.84
C SER A 365 -9.34 -22.84 8.61
N HIS A 366 -10.08 -22.36 9.60
CA HIS A 366 -10.62 -21.02 9.63
C HIS A 366 -10.08 -20.33 10.89
N LEU A 367 -9.11 -19.44 10.71
CA LEU A 367 -8.53 -18.68 11.80
C LEU A 367 -9.00 -17.24 11.78
N THR A 368 -9.22 -16.69 12.96
CA THR A 368 -9.35 -15.25 13.17
C THR A 368 -7.96 -14.60 13.13
N ALA A 369 -7.91 -13.28 13.01
CA ALA A 369 -6.67 -12.52 13.05
C ALA A 369 -5.93 -12.71 14.40
N ALA A 370 -6.67 -12.73 15.51
CA ALA A 370 -6.13 -13.02 16.84
C ALA A 370 -5.48 -14.40 16.92
N GLN A 371 -6.20 -15.44 16.47
CA GLN A 371 -5.72 -16.82 16.50
C GLN A 371 -4.46 -17.01 15.64
N TYR A 372 -4.42 -16.39 14.47
CA TYR A 372 -3.25 -16.46 13.59
C TYR A 372 -2.03 -15.74 14.18
N LEU A 373 -2.22 -14.56 14.79
CA LEU A 373 -1.14 -13.86 15.48
C LEU A 373 -0.61 -14.68 16.66
N GLN A 374 -1.51 -15.28 17.45
CA GLN A 374 -1.13 -16.14 18.57
C GLN A 374 -0.38 -17.39 18.10
N LEU A 375 -0.83 -18.03 17.02
CA LEU A 375 -0.14 -19.16 16.39
C LEU A 375 1.29 -18.79 16.01
N ARG A 376 1.48 -17.68 15.28
CA ARG A 376 2.82 -17.22 14.87
C ARG A 376 3.68 -16.76 16.05
N ARG A 377 3.07 -16.26 17.13
CA ARG A 377 3.80 -15.95 18.37
C ARG A 377 4.29 -17.21 19.07
N GLY A 378 3.44 -18.22 19.20
CA GLY A 378 3.81 -19.52 19.77
C GLY A 378 4.97 -20.18 19.02
N GLN A 379 4.85 -20.26 17.69
CA GLN A 379 5.89 -20.83 16.84
C GLN A 379 7.21 -20.04 16.89
N MET A 380 7.15 -18.71 17.01
CA MET A 380 8.35 -17.88 17.17
C MET A 380 9.04 -18.10 18.51
N LYS A 381 8.25 -18.25 19.58
CA LYS A 381 8.75 -18.55 20.92
C LYS A 381 9.43 -19.92 20.95
N GLU A 382 8.74 -20.97 20.48
CA GLU A 382 9.29 -22.33 20.40
C GLU A 382 10.57 -22.37 19.55
N ALA A 383 10.60 -21.67 18.40
CA ALA A 383 11.80 -21.60 17.56
C ALA A 383 12.97 -20.86 18.24
N SER A 384 12.67 -19.86 19.08
CA SER A 384 13.69 -19.14 19.84
C SER A 384 14.24 -20.02 20.97
N GLU A 385 13.38 -20.71 21.71
CA GLU A 385 13.76 -21.65 22.78
C GLU A 385 14.61 -22.80 22.23
N MET A 386 14.24 -23.37 21.07
CA MET A 386 15.06 -24.40 20.40
C MET A 386 16.46 -23.90 20.02
N LYS A 387 16.63 -22.59 19.77
CA LYS A 387 17.90 -22.01 19.30
C LYS A 387 18.78 -21.50 20.44
N TYR A 388 18.19 -20.87 21.46
CA TYR A 388 18.90 -20.18 22.53
C TYR A 388 18.69 -20.82 23.91
N GLY A 389 17.89 -21.89 24.00
CA GLY A 389 17.61 -22.62 25.23
C GLY A 389 16.86 -21.79 26.25
N ASP A 390 17.11 -22.08 27.53
CA ASP A 390 16.44 -21.46 28.69
C ASP A 390 16.75 -19.96 28.85
N GLN A 391 17.59 -19.38 27.98
CA GLN A 391 17.87 -17.94 27.99
C GLN A 391 16.70 -17.10 27.45
N VAL A 392 15.69 -17.72 26.82
CA VAL A 392 14.53 -17.05 26.22
C VAL A 392 13.50 -16.69 27.29
N GLU A 393 13.89 -15.80 28.19
CA GLU A 393 13.04 -15.31 29.29
C GLU A 393 13.15 -13.79 29.46
N GLY A 394 12.08 -13.18 29.98
CA GLY A 394 12.03 -11.76 30.30
C GLY A 394 11.63 -10.83 29.15
N GLN A 395 11.48 -9.54 29.49
CA GLN A 395 10.87 -8.53 28.62
C GLN A 395 11.60 -8.35 27.28
N THR A 396 12.93 -8.41 27.28
CA THR A 396 13.74 -8.27 26.06
C THR A 396 13.40 -9.36 25.04
N TRP A 397 13.25 -10.61 25.49
CA TRP A 397 12.87 -11.71 24.61
C TRP A 397 11.42 -11.62 24.17
N ASP A 398 10.51 -11.19 25.05
CA ASP A 398 9.13 -10.91 24.67
C ASP A 398 9.04 -9.84 23.58
N ASP A 399 9.86 -8.79 23.66
CA ASP A 399 9.94 -7.74 22.66
C ASP A 399 10.51 -8.26 21.33
N ILE A 400 11.59 -9.06 21.37
CA ILE A 400 12.17 -9.71 20.19
C ILE A 400 11.13 -10.62 19.52
N ILE A 401 10.49 -11.50 20.30
CA ILE A 401 9.47 -12.42 19.80
C ILE A 401 8.32 -11.62 19.16
N ARG A 402 7.83 -10.56 19.83
CA ARG A 402 6.79 -9.69 19.28
C ARG A 402 7.18 -9.10 17.92
N VAL A 403 8.37 -8.51 17.82
CA VAL A 403 8.87 -7.89 16.57
C VAL A 403 9.01 -8.94 15.47
N MET A 404 9.57 -10.11 15.78
CA MET A 404 9.78 -11.18 14.81
C MET A 404 8.47 -11.82 14.35
N THR A 405 7.49 -11.95 15.24
CA THR A 405 6.13 -12.38 14.91
C THR A 405 5.43 -11.38 14.01
N SER A 406 5.47 -10.08 14.35
CA SER A 406 4.91 -9.02 13.50
C SER A 406 5.53 -9.04 12.10
N ALA A 407 6.86 -9.14 12.00
CA ALA A 407 7.55 -9.24 10.72
C ALA A 407 7.11 -10.49 9.94
N THR A 408 7.00 -11.64 10.60
CA THR A 408 6.50 -12.87 9.96
C THR A 408 5.11 -12.67 9.36
N VAL A 409 4.16 -12.18 10.16
CA VAL A 409 2.77 -11.94 9.74
C VAL A 409 2.71 -10.99 8.55
N ARG A 410 3.45 -9.87 8.59
CA ARG A 410 3.52 -8.92 7.49
C ARG A 410 4.07 -9.53 6.22
N PHE A 411 5.21 -10.21 6.30
CA PHE A 411 5.85 -10.79 5.11
C PHE A 411 5.02 -11.92 4.51
N GLU A 412 4.32 -12.72 5.31
CA GLU A 412 3.43 -13.75 4.79
C GLU A 412 2.21 -13.15 4.08
N LEU A 413 1.51 -12.19 4.71
CA LEU A 413 0.29 -11.58 4.17
C LEU A 413 0.54 -10.60 3.01
N LEU A 414 1.74 -10.04 2.91
CA LEU A 414 2.16 -9.13 1.85
C LEU A 414 3.12 -9.79 0.84
N SER A 415 3.25 -11.11 0.87
CA SER A 415 4.18 -11.89 0.02
C SER A 415 3.85 -11.87 -1.47
N THR A 416 2.59 -11.56 -1.81
CA THR A 416 2.08 -11.52 -3.19
C THR A 416 1.49 -10.16 -3.51
N VAL A 417 1.32 -9.89 -4.82
CA VAL A 417 0.63 -8.70 -5.30
C VAL A 417 -0.74 -8.60 -4.66
N HIS A 418 -1.14 -7.38 -4.33
CA HIS A 418 -2.33 -7.11 -3.51
C HIS A 418 -3.59 -7.81 -4.03
N THR A 419 -3.78 -7.92 -5.35
CA THR A 419 -4.93 -8.59 -6.00
C THR A 419 -4.86 -10.12 -5.98
N SER A 420 -3.68 -10.71 -5.83
CA SER A 420 -3.50 -12.17 -5.85
C SER A 420 -3.90 -12.80 -4.52
N PRO A 421 -4.44 -14.03 -4.53
CA PRO A 421 -4.67 -14.76 -3.30
C PRO A 421 -3.37 -15.03 -2.54
N VAL A 422 -3.44 -15.08 -1.21
CA VAL A 422 -2.35 -15.55 -0.34
C VAL A 422 -2.79 -16.85 0.31
N THR A 423 -1.99 -17.90 0.18
CA THR A 423 -2.23 -19.16 0.89
C THR A 423 -1.27 -19.24 2.06
N LEU A 424 -1.82 -19.35 3.27
CA LEU A 424 -1.06 -19.48 4.49
C LEU A 424 -1.00 -20.95 4.92
N ASP A 425 0.19 -21.38 5.30
CA ASP A 425 0.40 -22.65 5.99
C ASP A 425 0.23 -22.45 7.50
N VAL A 426 -0.86 -22.98 8.04
CA VAL A 426 -1.30 -22.77 9.43
C VAL A 426 -1.16 -24.04 10.28
N GLN A 427 -0.29 -24.97 9.88
CA GLN A 427 0.01 -26.15 10.69
C GLN A 427 0.64 -25.77 12.04
N ARG A 428 0.19 -26.42 13.11
CA ARG A 428 0.78 -26.25 14.45
C ARG A 428 2.22 -26.76 14.49
N GLU A 429 2.51 -27.87 13.82
CA GLU A 429 3.82 -28.56 13.80
C GLU A 429 4.77 -28.07 12.70
N GLY A 430 4.40 -27.02 11.96
CA GLY A 430 5.27 -26.35 11.00
C GLY A 430 5.90 -25.11 11.63
N GLY A 431 7.22 -25.10 11.81
CA GLY A 431 7.91 -23.91 12.29
C GLY A 431 7.70 -22.71 11.37
N VAL A 432 7.81 -21.49 11.90
CA VAL A 432 7.85 -20.26 11.08
C VAL A 432 8.84 -20.47 9.94
N SER A 433 8.45 -20.16 8.70
CA SER A 433 9.36 -20.30 7.55
C SER A 433 10.52 -19.32 7.68
N THR A 434 11.56 -19.76 8.39
CA THR A 434 12.86 -19.09 8.54
C THR A 434 13.72 -19.29 7.29
N LYS A 435 13.28 -20.16 6.38
CA LYS A 435 14.03 -20.63 5.22
C LYS A 435 13.56 -19.92 3.97
N GLY A 436 14.18 -18.77 3.72
CA GLY A 436 14.08 -18.09 2.44
C GLY A 436 14.52 -16.64 2.54
N PRO A 437 15.18 -16.09 1.50
CA PRO A 437 15.63 -14.69 1.50
C PRO A 437 14.49 -13.65 1.54
N ARG A 438 13.23 -14.10 1.55
CA ARG A 438 12.01 -13.29 1.56
C ARG A 438 11.21 -13.39 2.87
N GLY A 439 11.67 -14.15 3.86
CA GLY A 439 10.96 -14.28 5.15
C GLY A 439 11.21 -13.08 6.06
N GLY A 440 10.20 -12.66 6.82
CA GLY A 440 10.31 -11.51 7.74
C GLY A 440 11.43 -11.66 8.77
N VAL A 441 11.60 -12.86 9.32
CA VAL A 441 12.70 -13.23 10.23
C VAL A 441 14.07 -12.98 9.60
N PHE A 442 14.24 -13.39 8.33
CA PHE A 442 15.49 -13.20 7.61
C PHE A 442 15.80 -11.72 7.39
N VAL A 443 14.79 -10.93 7.01
CA VAL A 443 14.96 -9.48 6.83
C VAL A 443 15.33 -8.81 8.15
N MET A 444 14.62 -9.12 9.24
CA MET A 444 14.91 -8.55 10.56
C MET A 444 16.31 -8.92 11.08
N TYR A 445 16.77 -10.15 10.84
CA TYR A 445 18.14 -10.54 11.16
C TYR A 445 19.17 -9.71 10.40
N ASN A 446 18.96 -9.46 9.10
CA ASN A 446 19.85 -8.60 8.32
C ASN A 446 19.80 -7.16 8.82
N CYS A 447 18.63 -6.62 9.16
CA CYS A 447 18.52 -5.29 9.77
C CYS A 447 19.31 -5.19 11.07
N ALA A 448 19.18 -6.17 11.97
CA ALA A 448 19.94 -6.21 13.22
C ALA A 448 21.46 -6.30 12.95
N ARG A 449 21.88 -7.10 11.97
CA ARG A 449 23.30 -7.20 11.59
C ARG A 449 23.85 -5.88 11.06
N LEU A 450 23.08 -5.16 10.23
CA LEU A 450 23.46 -3.84 9.74
C LEU A 450 23.57 -2.84 10.89
N HIS A 451 22.60 -2.84 11.80
CA HIS A 451 22.63 -2.00 13.00
C HIS A 451 23.89 -2.24 13.83
N THR A 452 24.21 -3.50 14.17
CA THR A 452 25.43 -3.84 14.93
C THR A 452 26.69 -3.37 14.21
N LEU A 453 26.72 -3.47 12.87
CA LEU A 453 27.86 -3.02 12.08
C LEU A 453 28.02 -1.49 12.16
N PHE A 454 26.94 -0.72 12.04
CA PHE A 454 26.96 0.73 12.18
C PHE A 454 27.34 1.18 13.59
N ASP A 455 26.71 0.62 14.61
CA ASP A 455 27.01 0.88 16.01
C ASP A 455 28.48 0.53 16.37
N SER A 456 29.03 -0.54 15.79
CA SER A 456 30.45 -0.86 15.92
C SER A 456 31.38 0.16 15.26
N TYR A 457 30.96 0.71 14.12
CA TYR A 457 31.71 1.72 13.38
C TYR A 457 31.71 3.06 14.14
N GLU A 458 30.54 3.52 14.59
CA GLU A 458 30.39 4.76 15.36
C GLU A 458 31.25 4.74 16.62
N ARG A 459 31.15 3.66 17.42
CA ARG A 459 32.03 3.49 18.60
C ARG A 459 33.51 3.42 18.27
N GLY A 460 33.86 2.92 17.09
CA GLY A 460 35.26 2.86 16.61
C GLY A 460 35.79 4.23 16.21
N VAL A 461 34.97 5.04 15.57
CA VAL A 461 35.26 6.43 15.18
C VAL A 461 35.41 7.31 16.43
N GLU A 462 34.51 7.18 17.41
CA GLU A 462 34.58 7.92 18.69
C GLU A 462 35.84 7.61 19.49
N LYS A 463 36.38 6.38 19.36
CA LYS A 463 37.58 5.94 20.10
C LYS A 463 38.91 6.27 19.41
N VAL A 464 38.91 6.98 18.26
CA VAL A 464 40.13 7.30 17.46
C VAL A 464 41.03 6.07 17.28
N VAL A 465 40.42 4.90 17.07
CA VAL A 465 41.19 3.72 16.64
C VAL A 465 41.17 3.76 15.11
N PRO A 466 42.32 3.82 14.42
CA PRO A 466 42.34 3.68 12.97
C PRO A 466 41.93 2.25 12.65
N LEU A 467 40.63 2.05 12.47
CA LEU A 467 40.06 0.80 12.02
C LEU A 467 40.63 0.54 10.62
N ALA A 468 41.52 -0.46 10.52
CA ALA A 468 42.09 -0.99 9.28
C ALA A 468 41.03 -1.76 8.45
N TRP A 469 39.84 -1.20 8.32
CA TRP A 469 38.75 -1.73 7.53
C TRP A 469 38.54 -0.76 6.37
N SER A 470 38.98 -1.15 5.16
CA SER A 470 38.76 -0.34 3.97
C SER A 470 37.25 -0.08 3.81
N PRO A 471 36.82 1.19 3.62
CA PRO A 471 35.44 1.55 3.32
C PRO A 471 34.84 0.73 2.16
N ASP A 472 35.69 0.27 1.24
CA ASP A 472 35.28 -0.54 0.09
C ASP A 472 34.70 -1.90 0.51
N PHE A 473 35.25 -2.54 1.55
CA PHE A 473 34.84 -3.88 1.98
C PHE A 473 33.47 -3.87 2.69
N LEU A 474 33.24 -2.85 3.52
CA LEU A 474 31.95 -2.63 4.18
C LEU A 474 30.88 -2.26 3.15
N CYS A 475 31.23 -1.43 2.16
CA CYS A 475 30.29 -1.01 1.13
C CYS A 475 29.87 -2.17 0.20
N SER A 476 30.77 -3.11 -0.12
CA SER A 476 30.42 -4.30 -0.90
C SER A 476 29.46 -5.24 -0.17
N SER A 477 29.65 -5.44 1.14
CA SER A 477 28.81 -6.35 1.95
C SER A 477 27.42 -5.78 2.23
N LEU A 478 27.34 -4.48 2.58
CA LEU A 478 26.08 -3.76 2.78
C LEU A 478 25.24 -3.67 1.51
N TYR A 479 25.88 -3.31 0.40
CA TYR A 479 25.20 -3.19 -0.89
C TYR A 479 24.66 -4.54 -1.37
N PHE A 480 25.41 -5.64 -1.16
CA PHE A 480 24.92 -6.98 -1.47
C PHE A 480 23.68 -7.37 -0.64
N GLN A 481 23.65 -7.02 0.65
CA GLN A 481 22.55 -7.37 1.54
C GLN A 481 21.30 -6.51 1.32
N LEU A 482 21.47 -5.19 1.12
CA LEU A 482 20.35 -4.29 0.81
C LEU A 482 19.74 -4.64 -0.56
N VAL A 483 20.57 -4.76 -1.60
CA VAL A 483 20.07 -4.97 -2.96
C VAL A 483 19.48 -6.36 -3.14
N ASP A 484 20.02 -7.40 -2.51
CA ASP A 484 19.42 -8.75 -2.59
C ASP A 484 18.10 -8.86 -1.82
N SER A 485 17.95 -8.12 -0.71
CA SER A 485 16.68 -8.01 0.04
C SER A 485 15.61 -7.24 -0.75
N ILE A 486 16.01 -6.15 -1.44
CA ILE A 486 15.10 -5.27 -2.20
C ILE A 486 14.74 -5.86 -3.56
N TYR A 487 15.69 -6.44 -4.31
CA TYR A 487 15.40 -7.07 -5.61
C TYR A 487 14.50 -8.30 -5.48
N LYS A 488 14.48 -8.94 -4.31
CA LYS A 488 13.61 -10.09 -4.04
C LYS A 488 12.21 -9.69 -3.52
N SER A 489 11.97 -8.40 -3.25
CA SER A 489 10.66 -7.81 -2.90
C SER A 489 9.83 -7.41 -4.15
N LYS A 490 9.96 -8.13 -5.27
CA LYS A 490 9.06 -8.00 -6.45
C LYS A 490 7.67 -8.59 -6.16
N ALA A 491 7.01 -8.14 -5.10
CA ALA A 491 5.67 -8.59 -4.74
C ALA A 491 4.59 -7.51 -4.97
N LEU A 492 4.91 -6.31 -5.47
CA LEU A 492 3.92 -5.25 -5.72
C LEU A 492 4.21 -4.48 -7.02
N THR A 493 4.53 -5.21 -8.09
CA THR A 493 4.15 -4.79 -9.45
C THR A 493 2.88 -5.56 -9.85
#